data_AF-A0AAN6EDF3-F1
#
_entry.id   AF-A0AAN6EDF3-F1
#
_cell.length_a   1.000
_cell.length_b   1.000
_cell.length_c   1.000
_cell.angle_alpha   90.00
_cell.angle_beta   90.00
_cell.angle_gamma   90.00
#
_symmetry.space_group_name_H-M   'P 1'
#
loop_
_entity.id
_entity.type
_entity.pdbx_description
1 polymer ?
#
loop_
_entity_poly.entity_id
_entity_poly.type
_entity_poly.pdbx_seq_one_letter_code
_entity_poly.pdbx_strand_id
1 'polypeptide(L)'
;DTARNYRRKMEVILNIARDQGHKSIVLGAFGCNGSSSTVTQQMAQMWKEVIETSPYAFREFFDDITFALPLLQEKRPGDESPGEDKQSIAATFSEAFGVKIDTLDFF
;
A
#
# COMPACT_ATOMS: atom_id res chain seq x y z
N ASP A 1 2.16 -16.82 -11.39
CA ASP A 1 3.16 -15.82 -11.80
C ASP A 1 2.97 -14.40 -11.29
N THR A 2 1.75 -13.88 -11.20
CA THR A 2 1.48 -12.45 -10.93
C THR A 2 2.01 -11.96 -9.58
N ALA A 3 1.82 -12.73 -8.50
CA ALA A 3 2.27 -12.35 -7.16
C ALA A 3 3.80 -12.19 -7.05
N ARG A 4 4.57 -13.11 -7.66
CA ARG A 4 6.04 -13.04 -7.69
C ARG A 4 6.53 -11.81 -8.45
N ASN A 5 5.82 -11.43 -9.52
CA ASN A 5 6.12 -10.23 -10.28
C ASN A 5 5.84 -8.95 -9.48
N TYR A 6 4.78 -8.91 -8.67
CA TYR A 6 4.49 -7.75 -7.82
C TYR A 6 5.54 -7.58 -6.72
N ARG A 7 5.90 -8.66 -6.02
CA ARG A 7 6.93 -8.62 -4.97
C ARG A 7 8.26 -8.07 -5.49
N ARG A 8 8.73 -8.60 -6.63
CA ARG A 8 9.98 -8.14 -7.25
C ARG A 8 9.91 -6.66 -7.63
N LYS A 9 8.76 -6.17 -8.10
CA LYS A 9 8.58 -4.74 -8.40
C LYS A 9 8.65 -3.88 -7.15
N MET A 10 8.02 -4.30 -6.05
CA MET A 10 8.07 -3.60 -4.76
C MET A 10 9.52 -3.50 -4.25
N GLU A 11 10.26 -4.60 -4.28
CA GLU A 11 11.68 -4.64 -3.91
C GLU A 11 12.53 -3.73 -4.80
N VAL A 12 12.28 -3.69 -6.10
CA VAL A 12 12.97 -2.80 -7.04
C VAL A 12 12.67 -1.33 -6.74
N ILE A 13 11.41 -0.97 -6.46
CA ILE A 13 11.02 0.41 -6.12
C ILE A 13 11.80 0.89 -4.89
N LEU A 14 11.81 0.09 -3.82
CA LEU A 14 12.50 0.43 -2.58
C LEU A 14 14.02 0.47 -2.76
N ASN A 15 14.60 -0.48 -3.51
CA ASN A 15 16.02 -0.47 -3.81
C ASN A 15 16.44 0.77 -4.61
N ILE A 16 15.67 1.16 -5.63
CA ILE A 16 15.96 2.39 -6.38
C ILE A 16 15.96 3.59 -5.44
N ALA A 17 14.93 3.74 -4.61
CA ALA A 17 14.85 4.86 -3.67
C ALA A 17 16.02 4.86 -2.66
N ARG A 18 16.40 3.67 -2.18
CA ARG A 18 17.56 3.48 -1.31
C ARG A 18 18.87 3.89 -1.98
N ASP A 19 19.09 3.41 -3.20
CA ASP A 19 20.33 3.63 -3.95
C ASP A 19 20.48 5.11 -4.36
N GLN A 20 19.36 5.84 -4.48
CA GLN A 20 19.33 7.30 -4.65
C GLN A 20 19.49 8.08 -3.32
N GLY A 21 19.58 7.40 -2.19
CA GLY A 21 19.79 8.01 -0.88
C GLY A 21 18.55 8.64 -0.25
N HIS A 22 17.34 8.33 -0.73
CA HIS A 22 16.11 8.84 -0.12
C HIS A 22 15.87 8.23 1.26
N LYS A 23 15.72 9.08 2.28
CA LYS A 23 15.44 8.65 3.66
C LYS A 23 13.95 8.52 3.97
N SER A 24 13.10 9.14 3.17
CA SER A 24 11.65 9.04 3.30
C SER A 24 11.03 8.74 1.94
N ILE A 25 9.98 7.94 1.92
CA ILE A 25 9.27 7.58 0.69
C ILE A 25 7.75 7.62 0.90
N VAL A 26 7.05 8.16 -0.11
CA VAL A 26 5.58 8.11 -0.18
C VAL A 26 5.18 7.15 -1.29
N LEU A 27 4.37 6.16 -0.96
CA LEU A 27 3.86 5.13 -1.85
C LEU A 27 2.35 5.33 -2.06
N GLY A 28 1.86 4.93 -3.24
CA GLY A 28 0.43 4.97 -3.57
C GLY A 28 -0.26 3.60 -3.50
N ALA A 29 -1.50 3.54 -4.00
CA ALA A 29 -2.35 2.35 -4.06
C ALA A 29 -1.91 1.33 -5.14
N PHE A 30 -0.63 0.95 -5.14
CA PHE A 30 -0.03 0.07 -6.13
C PHE A 30 -0.73 -1.30 -6.18
N GLY A 31 -1.32 -1.63 -7.33
CA GLY A 31 -2.02 -2.90 -7.54
C GLY A 31 -3.43 -2.99 -6.93
N CYS A 32 -3.93 -1.92 -6.30
CA CYS A 32 -5.21 -1.92 -5.58
C CYS A 32 -6.37 -1.25 -6.34
N ASN A 33 -6.12 -0.53 -7.44
CA ASN A 33 -7.17 0.20 -8.16
C ASN A 33 -8.18 -0.74 -8.84
N GLY A 34 -9.47 -0.60 -8.47
CA GLY A 34 -10.55 -1.43 -9.01
C GLY A 34 -10.49 -2.90 -8.59
N SER A 35 -9.63 -3.22 -7.61
CA SER A 35 -9.40 -4.57 -7.10
C SER A 35 -10.42 -4.95 -6.03
N SER A 36 -10.65 -6.25 -5.83
CA SER A 36 -11.45 -6.74 -4.70
C SER A 36 -10.74 -6.52 -3.37
N SER A 37 -11.48 -6.56 -2.27
CA SER A 37 -10.93 -6.48 -0.90
C SER A 37 -9.83 -7.52 -0.66
N THR A 38 -10.02 -8.76 -1.14
CA THR A 38 -9.03 -9.84 -1.03
C THR A 38 -7.70 -9.48 -1.71
N VAL A 39 -7.76 -8.87 -2.90
CA VAL A 39 -6.54 -8.46 -3.62
C VAL A 39 -5.87 -7.29 -2.91
N THR A 40 -6.63 -6.32 -2.41
CA THR A 40 -6.11 -5.21 -1.59
C THR A 40 -5.40 -5.73 -0.34
N GLN A 41 -5.99 -6.72 0.34
CA GLN A 41 -5.40 -7.36 1.52
C GLN A 41 -4.10 -8.10 1.16
N GLN A 42 -4.08 -8.83 0.05
CA GLN A 42 -2.87 -9.49 -0.44
C GLN A 42 -1.76 -8.48 -0.76
N MET A 43 -2.10 -7.33 -1.36
CA MET A 43 -1.12 -6.28 -1.66
C MET A 43 -0.58 -5.63 -0.39
N ALA A 44 -1.44 -5.32 0.58
CA ALA A 44 -1.03 -4.77 1.87
C ALA A 44 -0.06 -5.70 2.60
N GLN A 45 -0.40 -6.99 2.66
CA GLN A 45 0.43 -8.02 3.29
C GLN A 45 1.77 -8.20 2.55
N MET A 46 1.76 -8.17 1.21
CA MET A 46 2.99 -8.26 0.42
C MET A 46 3.93 -7.07 0.65
N TRP A 47 3.39 -5.85 0.73
CA TRP A 47 4.16 -4.68 1.08
C TRP A 47 4.79 -4.80 2.46
N LYS A 48 4.01 -5.26 3.46
CA LYS A 48 4.52 -5.51 4.81
C LYS A 48 5.67 -6.50 4.82
N GLU A 49 5.50 -7.65 4.15
CA GLU A 49 6.56 -8.65 4.03
C GLU A 49 7.81 -8.08 3.37
N VAL A 50 7.66 -7.34 2.27
CA VAL A 50 8.80 -6.72 1.59
C VAL A 50 9.50 -5.71 2.50
N ILE A 51 8.78 -4.89 3.25
CA ILE A 51 9.39 -3.87 4.11
C ILE A 51 10.06 -4.50 5.34
N GLU A 52 9.37 -5.42 6.02
CA GLU A 52 9.80 -5.96 7.32
C GLU A 52 10.73 -7.17 7.22
N THR A 53 10.61 -7.99 6.17
CA THR A 53 11.29 -9.30 6.11
C THR A 53 12.30 -9.42 4.97
N SER A 54 12.39 -8.42 4.10
CA SER A 54 13.33 -8.44 2.99
C SER A 54 14.79 -8.46 3.47
N PRO A 55 15.68 -9.22 2.80
CA PRO A 55 17.11 -9.23 3.12
C PRO A 55 17.79 -7.87 2.89
N TYR A 56 17.11 -6.92 2.24
CA TYR A 56 17.60 -5.59 1.96
C TYR A 56 17.42 -4.59 3.12
N ALA A 57 16.85 -5.01 4.25
CA ALA A 57 16.69 -4.21 5.48
C ALA A 57 16.05 -2.83 5.21
N PHE A 58 14.94 -2.82 4.46
CA PHE A 58 14.27 -1.58 4.05
C PHE A 58 13.71 -0.82 5.25
N ARG A 59 13.17 -1.53 6.25
CA ARG A 59 12.62 -0.93 7.46
C ARG A 59 13.66 -0.14 8.25
N GLU A 60 14.90 -0.58 8.26
CA GLU A 60 16.02 0.04 8.96
C GLU A 60 16.68 1.16 8.16
N PHE A 61 16.53 1.15 6.83
CA PHE A 61 17.14 2.15 5.97
C PHE A 61 16.33 3.45 5.86
N PHE A 62 15.02 3.33 5.70
CA PHE A 62 14.12 4.49 5.58
C PHE A 62 13.73 4.98 6.98
N ASP A 63 13.86 6.29 7.19
CA ASP A 63 13.38 6.97 8.39
C ASP A 63 11.85 7.02 8.41
N ASP A 64 11.23 7.17 7.22
CA ASP A 64 9.77 7.19 7.07
C ASP A 64 9.29 6.50 5.77
N ILE A 65 8.24 5.70 5.89
CA ILE A 65 7.54 5.05 4.77
C ILE A 65 6.05 5.34 4.92
N THR A 66 5.53 6.21 4.05
CA THR A 66 4.13 6.64 4.09
C THR A 66 3.36 6.04 2.91
N PHE A 67 2.15 5.52 3.16
CA PHE A 67 1.21 5.11 2.11
C PHE A 67 0.10 6.15 1.96
N ALA A 68 0.14 6.95 0.88
CA ALA A 68 -0.89 7.91 0.52
C ALA A 68 -2.05 7.21 -0.20
N LEU A 69 -3.08 6.84 0.57
CA LEU A 69 -4.19 6.00 0.11
C LEU A 69 -5.55 6.71 0.28
N PRO A 70 -6.49 6.53 -0.66
CA PRO A 70 -7.81 7.12 -0.56
C PRO A 70 -8.62 6.48 0.59
N LEU A 71 -9.24 7.32 1.42
CA LEU A 71 -10.12 6.91 2.52
C LEU A 71 -11.49 6.43 2.03
N LEU A 72 -11.96 7.00 0.92
CA LEU A 72 -13.23 6.66 0.30
C LEU A 72 -12.94 5.95 -1.02
N GLN A 73 -13.67 4.87 -1.30
CA GLN A 73 -13.71 4.34 -2.66
C GLN A 73 -14.40 5.37 -3.55
N GLU A 74 -13.76 5.76 -4.65
CA GLU A 74 -14.44 6.51 -5.70
C GLU A 74 -15.57 5.64 -6.26
N LYS A 75 -16.81 6.02 -5.91
CA LYS A 75 -18.01 5.36 -6.42
C LYS A 75 -18.12 5.69 -7.91
N ARG A 76 -17.83 4.71 -8.78
CA ARG A 76 -18.02 4.92 -10.22
C ARG A 76 -19.52 5.11 -10.48
N PRO A 77 -19.94 6.09 -11.31
CA PRO A 77 -21.34 6.25 -11.66
C PRO A 77 -21.78 5.01 -12.46
N GLY A 78 -22.65 4.19 -11.87
CA GLY A 78 -23.16 2.93 -12.45
C GLY A 78 -23.17 1.71 -11.52
N ASP A 79 -22.56 1.81 -10.33
CA ASP A 79 -22.52 0.70 -9.35
C ASP A 79 -23.77 0.75 -8.43
N GLU A 80 -24.95 0.40 -8.97
CA GLU A 80 -26.22 0.27 -8.22
C GLU A 80 -26.36 -1.09 -7.51
N SER A 81 -25.29 -1.58 -6.88
CA SER A 81 -25.37 -2.79 -6.05
C SER A 81 -25.57 -2.44 -4.57
N PRO A 82 -26.50 -3.11 -3.87
CA PRO A 82 -26.79 -2.84 -2.47
C PRO A 82 -25.65 -3.34 -1.57
N GLY A 83 -24.93 -2.39 -0.97
CA GLY A 83 -24.51 -2.46 0.43
C GLY A 83 -23.60 -3.61 0.87
N GLU A 84 -22.49 -3.86 0.17
CA GLU A 84 -21.32 -4.42 0.86
C GLU A 84 -20.45 -3.25 1.30
N ASP A 85 -20.22 -3.11 2.61
CA ASP A 85 -19.27 -2.19 3.21
C ASP A 85 -17.86 -2.53 2.69
N LYS A 86 -17.52 -2.03 1.51
CA LYS A 86 -16.20 -2.20 0.93
C LYS A 86 -15.21 -1.41 1.78
N GLN A 87 -14.51 -2.12 2.66
CA GLN A 87 -13.43 -1.58 3.48
C GLN A 87 -12.45 -0.80 2.60
N SER A 88 -12.10 0.42 3.01
CA SER A 88 -11.25 1.30 2.22
C SER A 88 -9.82 0.76 2.11
N ILE A 89 -9.12 1.11 1.03
CA ILE A 89 -7.72 0.68 0.80
C ILE A 89 -6.85 1.13 1.98
N ALA A 90 -7.04 2.36 2.45
CA ALA A 90 -6.33 2.88 3.61
C ALA A 90 -6.59 2.06 4.88
N ALA A 91 -7.84 1.64 5.13
CA ALA A 91 -8.17 0.80 6.29
C ALA A 91 -7.51 -0.57 6.21
N THR A 92 -7.49 -1.21 5.05
CA THR A 92 -6.82 -2.51 4.87
C THR A 92 -5.30 -2.41 5.09
N PHE A 93 -4.66 -1.33 4.62
CA PHE A 93 -3.23 -1.12 4.85
C PHE A 93 -2.95 -0.80 6.33
N SER A 94 -3.77 0.05 6.95
CA SER A 94 -3.68 0.35 8.38
C SER A 94 -3.76 -0.91 9.24
N GLU A 95 -4.71 -1.80 8.95
CA GLU A 95 -4.85 -3.09 9.63
C GLU A 95 -3.63 -4.00 9.42
N ALA A 96 -3.17 -4.14 8.17
CA ALA A 96 -2.03 -4.99 7.84
C ALA A 96 -0.76 -4.55 8.58
N PHE A 97 -0.46 -3.25 8.58
CA PHE A 97 0.73 -2.68 9.23
C PHE A 97 0.54 -2.44 10.74
N GLY A 98 -0.68 -2.54 11.26
CA GLY A 98 -0.98 -2.24 12.66
C GLY A 98 -0.72 -0.77 13.03
N VAL A 99 -0.90 0.14 12.07
CA VAL A 99 -0.61 1.59 12.21
C VAL A 99 -1.90 2.40 12.17
N LYS A 100 -1.89 3.57 12.82
CA LYS A 100 -3.01 4.52 12.72
C LYS A 100 -2.96 5.26 11.39
N ILE A 101 -4.13 5.59 10.86
CA ILE A 101 -4.26 6.44 9.68
C ILE A 101 -4.18 7.90 10.15
N ASP A 102 -3.25 8.66 9.59
CA ASP A 102 -3.22 10.10 9.74
C ASP A 102 -3.90 10.74 8.52
N THR A 103 -4.96 11.51 8.77
CA THR A 103 -5.65 12.28 7.74
C THR A 103 -4.92 13.60 7.51
N LEU A 104 -4.27 13.73 6.35
CA LEU A 104 -3.69 15.00 5.92
C LEU A 104 -4.81 15.87 5.31
N ASP A 105 -5.31 16.81 6.11
CA ASP A 105 -6.22 17.85 5.63
C ASP A 105 -5.40 18.90 4.86
N PHE A 106 -5.54 18.91 3.53
CA PHE A 106 -5.00 19.97 2.69
C PHE A 106 -6.04 21.10 2.65
N PHE A 107 -5.81 22.14 3.45
CA PHE A 107 -6.62 23.36 3.54
C PHE A 107 -6.73 24.11 2.20
#